data_AF-A0A956H932-F1
#
_entry.id   AF-A0A956H932-F1
#
_cell.length_a   1.000
_cell.length_b   1.000
_cell.length_c   1.000
_cell.angle_alpha   90.00
_cell.angle_beta   90.00
_cell.angle_gamma   90.00
#
_symmetry.space_group_name_H-M   'P 1'
#
loop_
_entity.id
_entity.type
_entity.pdbx_description
1 polymer ?
#
loop_
_entity_poly.entity_id
_entity_poly.type
_entity_poly.pdbx_seq_one_letter_code
_entity_poly.pdbx_strand_id
1 'polypeptide(L)'
;INRSRACRIMTIEDPVEYVHKGVLATLHSNEAVQAIDRIVDVFPSHAQPQVRSQLASSLVGVVSQRLLKRRDSGGRVAAFEVLVATAAIKNLVRENKMHQAASMMESGRREGNIPLDQSLQELLRRGLIDRQEAMRYMRDPLNAQTQQDPRTRGRSTTSTMATRGPTGGGGGGGGGWGR
;
A
#
# COMPACT_ATOMS: atom_id res chain seq x y z
N ILE A 1 -15.03 -16.29 11.20
CA ILE A 1 -14.10 -15.26 11.73
C ILE A 1 -13.43 -14.41 10.64
N ASN A 2 -13.24 -14.89 9.39
CA ASN A 2 -12.53 -14.08 8.37
C ASN A 2 -13.24 -13.98 6.99
N ARG A 3 -14.57 -14.04 6.94
CA ARG A 3 -15.30 -14.18 5.66
C ARG A 3 -15.98 -12.91 5.13
N SER A 4 -16.26 -11.89 5.94
CA SER A 4 -17.12 -10.76 5.52
C SER A 4 -16.53 -9.34 5.67
N ARG A 5 -15.21 -9.22 5.90
CA ARG A 5 -14.37 -8.00 6.11
C ARG A 5 -14.00 -7.78 7.58
N ALA A 6 -12.75 -7.40 7.82
CA ALA A 6 -12.27 -6.83 9.08
C ALA A 6 -10.99 -6.05 8.78
N CYS A 7 -11.00 -4.74 9.05
CA CYS A 7 -9.78 -4.06 9.40
C CYS A 7 -9.52 -4.39 10.87
N ARG A 8 -8.33 -4.88 11.19
CA ARG A 8 -7.92 -5.12 12.58
C ARG A 8 -6.97 -3.99 12.93
N ILE A 9 -7.47 -3.04 13.71
CA ILE A 9 -6.63 -2.04 14.34
C ILE A 9 -6.20 -2.57 15.70
N MET A 10 -4.90 -2.51 15.98
CA MET A 10 -4.33 -2.82 17.29
C MET A 10 -3.66 -1.55 17.80
N THR A 11 -4.19 -0.97 18.87
CA THR A 11 -3.50 0.03 19.67
C THR A 11 -2.64 -0.69 20.69
N ILE A 12 -1.39 -0.26 20.84
CA ILE A 12 -0.51 -0.72 21.91
C ILE A 12 -0.46 0.42 22.94
N GLU A 13 -0.93 0.16 24.15
CA GLU A 13 -0.87 1.07 25.29
C GLU A 13 0.26 0.61 26.23
N ASP A 14 1.00 1.55 26.81
CA ASP A 14 1.98 1.25 27.86
C ASP A 14 1.27 0.81 29.17
N PRO A 15 1.67 -0.28 29.83
CA PRO A 15 0.95 -0.84 30.98
C PRO A 15 1.41 -0.17 32.27
N VAL A 16 1.00 1.07 32.54
CA VAL A 16 1.26 1.70 33.86
C VAL A 16 -0.02 1.68 34.70
N GLU A 17 0.02 0.78 35.68
CA GLU A 17 -0.75 0.77 36.94
C GLU A 17 -2.29 0.81 36.85
N TYR A 18 -2.88 -0.14 36.13
CA TYR A 18 -4.05 -0.90 36.61
C TYR A 18 -4.08 -2.19 35.80
N VAL A 19 -4.13 -3.36 36.45
CA VAL A 19 -4.26 -4.65 35.77
C VAL A 19 -5.63 -4.71 35.09
N HIS A 20 -5.72 -4.19 33.87
CA HIS A 20 -6.69 -4.63 32.88
C HIS A 20 -5.89 -5.35 31.80
N LYS A 21 -5.98 -6.68 31.80
CA LYS A 21 -5.35 -7.59 30.84
C LYS A 21 -5.42 -6.98 29.44
N GLY A 22 -4.24 -6.80 28.80
CA GLY A 22 -4.01 -6.16 27.50
C GLY A 22 -5.28 -5.98 26.66
N VAL A 23 -5.82 -4.77 26.70
CA VAL A 23 -7.05 -4.44 25.98
C VAL A 23 -6.70 -4.23 24.51
N LEU A 24 -6.77 -5.31 23.75
CA LEU A 24 -6.78 -5.27 22.29
C LEU A 24 -8.12 -4.68 21.84
N ALA A 25 -8.17 -3.37 21.61
CA ALA A 25 -9.35 -2.74 21.02
C ALA A 25 -9.31 -2.87 19.49
N THR A 26 -10.24 -3.64 18.90
CA THR A 26 -10.40 -3.72 17.45
C THR A 26 -11.38 -2.66 16.97
N LEU A 27 -10.90 -1.70 16.17
CA LEU A 27 -11.73 -0.67 15.57
C LEU A 27 -11.86 -0.87 14.05
N HIS A 28 -13.03 -0.53 13.49
CA HIS A 28 -13.31 -0.61 12.05
C HIS A 28 -12.90 0.67 11.29
N SER A 29 -11.71 1.21 11.50
CA SER A 29 -11.19 2.32 10.67
C SER A 29 -10.36 1.79 9.52
N ASN A 30 -10.38 2.50 8.39
CA ASN A 30 -9.63 2.07 7.21
C ASN A 30 -8.13 2.40 7.32
N GLU A 31 -7.78 3.28 8.25
CA GLU A 31 -6.47 3.92 8.36
C GLU A 31 -6.07 4.11 9.83
N ALA A 32 -4.78 4.03 10.13
CA ALA A 32 -4.22 4.16 11.46
C ALA A 32 -4.47 5.54 12.08
N VAL A 33 -4.38 6.61 11.28
CA VAL A 33 -4.66 7.99 11.72
C VAL A 33 -6.14 8.14 12.11
N GLN A 34 -7.05 7.70 11.24
CA GLN A 34 -8.49 7.75 11.47
C GLN A 34 -8.93 6.90 12.68
N ALA A 35 -8.15 5.88 13.06
CA ALA A 35 -8.43 5.08 14.23
C ALA A 35 -8.40 5.90 15.52
N ILE A 36 -7.42 6.80 15.64
CA ILE A 36 -7.22 7.63 16.82
C ILE A 36 -8.40 8.59 17.00
N ASP A 37 -8.80 9.29 15.93
CA ASP A 37 -9.93 10.23 16.00
C ASP A 37 -11.23 9.52 16.42
N ARG A 38 -11.49 8.33 15.87
CA ARG A 38 -12.68 7.55 16.23
C ARG A 38 -12.68 7.01 17.66
N ILE A 39 -11.51 6.74 18.26
CA ILE A 39 -11.42 6.41 19.68
C ILE A 39 -11.84 7.61 20.54
N VAL A 40 -11.53 8.83 20.09
CA VAL A 40 -11.92 10.05 20.81
C VAL A 40 -13.41 10.36 20.60
N ASP A 41 -13.92 10.16 19.39
CA ASP A 41 -15.29 10.51 18.99
C ASP A 41 -16.39 9.71 19.71
N VAL A 42 -16.08 8.55 20.31
CA VAL A 42 -17.06 7.81 21.13
C VAL A 42 -17.37 8.49 22.46
N PHE A 43 -16.54 9.44 22.87
CA PHE A 43 -16.73 10.18 24.11
C PHE A 43 -17.49 11.49 23.87
N PRO A 44 -18.29 11.95 24.86
CA PRO A 44 -18.95 13.25 24.80
C PRO A 44 -17.95 14.40 24.56
N SER A 45 -18.33 15.41 23.77
CA SER A 45 -17.43 16.48 23.32
C SER A 45 -16.67 17.21 24.45
N HIS A 46 -17.27 17.34 25.64
CA HIS A 46 -16.63 17.95 26.81
C HIS A 46 -15.50 17.09 27.40
N ALA A 47 -15.55 15.76 27.24
CA ALA A 47 -14.55 14.82 27.74
C ALA A 47 -13.42 14.56 26.73
N GLN A 48 -13.64 14.84 25.44
CA GLN A 48 -12.68 14.56 24.37
C GLN A 48 -11.29 15.18 24.58
N PRO A 49 -11.12 16.44 25.07
CA PRO A 49 -9.78 17.00 25.32
C PRO A 49 -8.99 16.20 26.37
N GLN A 50 -9.66 15.74 27.42
CA GLN A 50 -9.06 14.92 28.46
C GLN A 50 -8.69 13.53 27.92
N VAL A 51 -9.59 12.91 27.16
CA VAL A 51 -9.34 11.61 26.50
C VAL A 51 -8.14 11.69 25.54
N ARG A 52 -8.04 12.74 24.72
CA ARG A 52 -6.87 12.96 23.83
C ARG A 52 -5.58 13.07 24.61
N SER A 53 -5.59 13.77 25.75
CA SER A 53 -4.40 13.92 26.59
C SER A 53 -3.94 12.61 27.21
N GLN A 54 -4.89 11.78 27.67
CA GLN A 54 -4.60 10.44 28.19
C GLN A 54 -4.09 9.52 27.08
N LEU A 55 -4.82 9.43 25.96
CA LEU A 55 -4.44 8.63 24.80
C LEU A 55 -3.05 9.00 24.29
N ALA A 56 -2.74 10.30 24.15
CA ALA A 56 -1.41 10.73 23.72
C ALA A 56 -0.29 10.30 24.67
N SER A 57 -0.58 10.13 25.96
CA SER A 57 0.41 9.74 26.96
C SER A 57 0.72 8.25 26.89
N SER A 58 -0.30 7.41 26.76
CA SER A 58 -0.20 5.94 26.80
C SER A 58 -0.03 5.29 25.42
N LEU A 59 -0.39 5.95 24.33
CA LEU A 59 -0.28 5.42 22.96
C LEU A 59 1.18 5.11 22.60
N VAL A 60 1.45 3.88 22.17
CA VAL A 60 2.75 3.43 21.64
C VAL A 60 2.73 3.37 20.12
N GLY A 61 1.60 2.97 19.54
CA GLY A 61 1.42 2.91 18.09
C GLY A 61 0.09 2.30 17.69
N VAL A 62 -0.18 2.37 16.39
CA VAL A 62 -1.38 1.86 15.76
C VAL A 62 -0.98 0.99 14.58
N VAL A 63 -1.42 -0.27 14.59
CA VAL A 63 -1.27 -1.17 13.43
C VAL A 63 -2.65 -1.37 12.81
N SER A 64 -2.81 -1.00 11.55
CA SER A 64 -4.02 -1.21 10.76
C SER A 64 -3.76 -2.31 9.73
N GLN A 65 -4.60 -3.35 9.73
CA GLN A 65 -4.47 -4.49 8.83
C GLN A 65 -5.57 -4.50 7.77
N ARG A 66 -5.18 -4.67 6.50
CA ARG A 66 -6.11 -4.89 5.39
C ARG A 66 -5.88 -6.24 4.72
N LEU A 67 -6.95 -7.03 4.57
CA LEU A 67 -6.88 -8.34 3.90
C LEU A 67 -7.28 -8.22 2.42
N LEU A 68 -6.32 -8.48 1.54
CA LEU A 68 -6.43 -8.38 0.10
C LEU A 68 -6.57 -9.75 -0.52
N LYS A 69 -7.31 -9.85 -1.64
CA LYS A 69 -7.39 -11.10 -2.40
C LYS A 69 -6.02 -11.44 -2.98
N ARG A 70 -5.57 -12.67 -2.79
CA ARG A 70 -4.35 -13.17 -3.42
C ARG A 70 -4.55 -13.40 -4.93
N ARG A 71 -3.51 -13.11 -5.70
CA ARG A 71 -3.44 -13.47 -7.13
C ARG A 71 -3.00 -14.92 -7.32
N ASP A 72 -2.04 -15.37 -6.52
CA ASP A 72 -1.30 -16.62 -6.70
C ASP A 72 -2.04 -17.88 -6.23
N SER A 73 -3.02 -17.72 -5.33
CA SER A 73 -3.67 -18.82 -4.63
C SER A 73 -5.07 -18.44 -4.17
N GLY A 74 -5.89 -19.45 -3.85
CA GLY A 74 -7.14 -19.23 -3.13
C GLY A 74 -6.86 -18.71 -1.72
N GLY A 75 -7.27 -17.48 -1.40
CA GLY A 75 -7.11 -16.92 -0.06
C GLY A 75 -6.91 -15.42 -0.02
N ARG A 76 -6.35 -14.94 1.10
CA ARG A 76 -6.04 -13.52 1.33
C ARG A 76 -4.62 -13.32 1.83
N VAL A 77 -4.10 -12.12 1.63
CA VAL A 77 -2.83 -11.65 2.19
C VAL A 77 -3.05 -10.33 2.94
N ALA A 78 -2.33 -10.12 4.03
CA ALA A 78 -2.44 -8.90 4.81
C ALA A 78 -1.47 -7.83 4.28
N ALA A 79 -2.00 -6.65 4.00
CA ALA A 79 -1.24 -5.40 3.98
C ALA A 79 -1.34 -4.75 5.36
N PHE A 80 -0.25 -4.18 5.84
CA PHE A 80 -0.19 -3.51 7.15
C PHE A 80 0.18 -2.05 6.96
N GLU A 81 -0.55 -1.18 7.64
CA GLU A 81 -0.18 0.21 7.87
C GLU A 81 0.22 0.33 9.35
N VAL A 82 1.39 0.89 9.63
CA VAL A 82 1.95 1.03 10.98
C VAL A 82 2.25 2.49 11.25
N LEU A 83 1.64 3.01 12.31
CA LEU A 83 1.93 4.32 12.88
C LEU A 83 2.60 4.13 14.23
N VAL A 84 3.83 4.58 14.39
CA VAL A 84 4.53 4.66 15.66
C VAL A 84 4.23 6.01 16.30
N ALA A 85 3.85 5.99 17.58
CA ALA A 85 3.46 7.19 18.31
C ALA A 85 4.69 7.95 18.82
N THR A 86 5.40 8.61 17.91
CA THR A 86 6.51 9.51 18.25
C THR A 86 6.02 10.71 19.06
N ALA A 87 6.93 11.43 19.71
CA ALA A 87 6.59 12.65 20.45
C ALA A 87 5.78 13.66 19.61
N ALA A 88 6.13 13.79 18.32
CA ALA A 88 5.41 14.67 17.41
C ALA A 88 3.98 14.17 17.09
N ILE A 89 3.81 12.86 16.84
CA ILE A 89 2.47 12.28 16.66
C ILE A 89 1.63 12.45 17.92
N LYS A 90 2.20 12.19 19.10
CA LYS A 90 1.52 12.40 20.40
C LYS A 90 1.07 13.86 20.58
N ASN A 91 1.86 14.83 20.13
CA ASN A 91 1.45 16.24 20.16
C ASN A 91 0.28 16.52 19.20
N LEU A 92 0.28 15.95 17.99
CA LEU A 92 -0.86 16.06 17.07
C LEU A 92 -2.15 15.48 17.66
N VAL A 93 -2.06 14.38 18.42
CA VAL A 93 -3.21 13.83 19.15
C VAL A 93 -3.75 14.85 20.15
N ARG A 94 -2.89 15.45 20.98
CA ARG A 94 -3.32 16.44 21.99
C ARG A 94 -3.99 17.66 21.36
N GLU A 95 -3.42 18.15 20.27
CA GLU A 95 -3.88 19.36 19.57
C GLU A 95 -5.07 19.13 18.63
N ASN A 96 -5.57 17.90 18.50
CA ASN A 96 -6.62 17.55 17.54
C ASN A 96 -6.23 17.87 16.08
N LYS A 97 -4.98 17.60 15.71
CA LYS A 97 -4.41 17.87 14.39
C LYS A 97 -3.98 16.59 13.65
N MET A 98 -4.69 15.49 13.89
CA MET A 98 -4.34 14.18 13.32
C MET A 98 -4.35 14.14 11.79
N HIS A 99 -5.09 15.03 11.13
CA HIS A 99 -5.01 15.21 9.67
C HIS A 99 -3.58 15.48 9.15
N GLN A 100 -2.69 16.05 9.97
CA GLN A 100 -1.29 16.31 9.60
C GLN A 100 -0.38 15.08 9.77
N ALA A 101 -0.85 14.04 10.46
CA ALA A 101 -0.06 12.85 10.75
C ALA A 101 0.24 12.00 9.49
N ALA A 102 -0.53 12.15 8.42
CA ALA A 102 -0.33 11.41 7.18
C ALA A 102 1.06 11.68 6.56
N SER A 103 1.45 12.95 6.42
CA SER A 103 2.77 13.32 5.89
C SER A 103 3.91 12.95 6.86
N MET A 104 3.63 12.96 8.16
CA MET A 104 4.58 12.48 9.17
C MET A 104 4.78 10.96 9.11
N MET A 105 3.74 10.21 8.75
CA MET A 105 3.83 8.77 8.57
C MET A 105 4.74 8.41 7.37
N GLU A 106 4.64 9.16 6.28
CA GLU A 106 5.47 8.95 5.08
C GLU A 106 6.96 9.22 5.32
N SER A 107 7.27 10.29 6.07
CA SER A 107 8.64 10.65 6.42
C SER A 107 9.21 9.80 7.57
N GLY A 108 8.35 9.29 8.47
CA GLY A 108 8.74 8.58 9.69
C GLY A 108 9.13 7.10 9.52
N ARG A 109 9.66 6.71 8.35
CA ARG A 109 10.02 5.31 8.06
C ARG A 109 11.15 4.79 8.95
N ARG A 110 12.08 5.67 9.35
CA ARG A 110 13.22 5.29 10.21
C ARG A 110 12.77 4.95 11.62
N GLU A 111 11.65 5.55 12.04
CA GLU A 111 10.99 5.39 13.32
C GLU A 111 10.07 4.16 13.35
N GLY A 112 9.96 3.42 12.23
CA GLY A 112 9.16 2.20 12.11
C GLY A 112 7.79 2.39 11.48
N ASN A 113 7.47 3.58 10.95
CA ASN A 113 6.22 3.77 10.22
C ASN A 113 6.23 2.98 8.91
N ILE A 114 5.07 2.38 8.60
CA ILE A 114 4.82 1.69 7.34
C ILE A 114 3.52 2.28 6.76
N PRO A 115 3.60 3.21 5.79
CA PRO A 115 2.43 3.66 5.07
C PRO A 115 1.75 2.51 4.31
N LEU A 116 0.42 2.56 4.18
CA LEU A 116 -0.33 1.52 3.47
C LEU A 116 0.17 1.32 2.03
N ASP A 117 0.41 2.42 1.30
CA ASP A 117 0.91 2.39 -0.08
C ASP A 117 2.23 1.64 -0.21
N GLN A 118 3.12 1.76 0.78
CA GLN A 118 4.37 1.01 0.81
C GLN A 118 4.12 -0.50 1.01
N SER A 119 3.22 -0.87 1.92
CA SER A 119 2.84 -2.28 2.10
C SER A 119 2.19 -2.86 0.84
N LEU A 120 1.34 -2.10 0.15
CA LEU A 120 0.71 -2.50 -1.11
C LEU A 120 1.74 -2.68 -2.24
N GLN A 121 2.68 -1.76 -2.38
CA GLN A 121 3.77 -1.85 -3.36
C GLN A 121 4.62 -3.09 -3.13
N GLU A 122 4.94 -3.42 -1.89
CA GLU A 122 5.72 -4.63 -1.58
C GLU A 122 4.95 -5.91 -1.94
N LEU A 123 3.64 -5.97 -1.67
CA LEU A 123 2.81 -7.10 -2.06
C LEU A 123 2.69 -7.24 -3.59
N LEU A 124 2.63 -6.12 -4.32
CA LEU A 124 2.67 -6.09 -5.78
C LEU A 124 4.02 -6.60 -6.32
N ARG A 125 5.12 -6.08 -5.77
CA ARG A 125 6.50 -6.45 -6.16
C ARG A 125 6.76 -7.94 -5.97
N ARG A 126 6.19 -8.52 -4.90
CA ARG A 126 6.25 -9.97 -4.62
C ARG A 126 5.27 -10.80 -5.47
N GLY A 127 4.40 -10.16 -6.24
CA GLY A 127 3.40 -10.83 -7.08
C GLY A 127 2.25 -11.48 -6.31
N LEU A 128 2.03 -11.10 -5.05
CA LEU A 128 1.02 -11.71 -4.18
C LEU A 128 -0.40 -11.17 -4.44
N ILE A 129 -0.50 -9.95 -4.96
CA ILE A 129 -1.77 -9.29 -5.31
C ILE A 129 -1.70 -8.73 -6.74
N ASP A 130 -2.86 -8.54 -7.36
CA ASP A 130 -2.98 -7.87 -8.65
C ASP A 130 -2.96 -6.35 -8.51
N ARG A 131 -2.53 -5.66 -9.57
CA ARG A 131 -2.53 -4.18 -9.66
C ARG A 131 -3.92 -3.60 -9.37
N GLN A 132 -4.97 -4.21 -9.91
CA GLN A 132 -6.35 -3.77 -9.68
C GLN A 132 -6.74 -3.89 -8.21
N GLU A 133 -6.24 -4.91 -7.49
CA GLU A 133 -6.53 -5.10 -6.07
C GLU A 133 -5.80 -4.05 -5.23
N ALA A 134 -4.54 -3.71 -5.57
CA ALA A 134 -3.79 -2.65 -4.90
C ALA A 134 -4.39 -1.25 -5.14
N MET A 135 -4.78 -0.94 -6.39
CA MET A 135 -5.34 0.37 -6.76
C MET A 135 -6.64 0.74 -6.03
N ARG A 136 -7.36 -0.24 -5.47
CA ARG A 136 -8.55 0.01 -4.64
C ARG A 136 -8.24 0.72 -3.33
N TYR A 137 -6.99 0.67 -2.88
CA TYR A 137 -6.59 1.11 -1.54
C TYR A 137 -5.36 2.01 -1.52
N MET A 138 -4.66 2.20 -2.65
CA MET A 138 -3.56 3.16 -2.75
C MET A 138 -4.09 4.59 -2.72
N ARG A 139 -3.40 5.47 -1.98
CA ARG A 139 -3.67 6.91 -1.99
C ARG A 139 -3.03 7.60 -3.18
N ASP A 140 -1.79 7.23 -3.54
CA ASP A 140 -1.09 7.75 -4.71
C ASP A 140 -0.85 6.65 -5.78
N PRO A 141 -1.71 6.56 -6.81
CA PRO A 141 -1.59 5.56 -7.86
C PRO A 141 -0.43 5.82 -8.83
N LEU A 142 0.23 6.99 -8.79
CA LEU A 142 1.33 7.31 -9.70
C LEU A 142 2.55 6.41 -9.42
N ASN A 143 2.82 6.13 -8.14
CA ASN A 143 3.90 5.24 -7.72
C ASN A 143 3.69 3.76 -8.13
N ALA A 144 2.45 3.36 -8.42
CA ALA A 144 2.16 2.02 -8.94
C ALA A 144 2.61 1.86 -10.40
N GLN A 145 2.63 2.93 -11.20
CA GLN A 145 2.88 2.88 -12.65
C GLN A 145 4.35 2.57 -12.99
N THR A 146 5.28 2.97 -12.11
CA THR A 146 6.73 2.88 -12.35
C THR A 146 7.28 1.45 -12.27
N GLN A 147 6.60 0.52 -11.61
CA GLN A 147 6.99 -0.90 -11.57
C GLN A 147 6.14 -1.70 -12.54
N GLN A 148 6.47 -1.60 -13.83
CA GLN A 148 5.96 -2.52 -14.84
C GLN A 148 6.55 -3.92 -14.62
N ASP A 149 5.69 -4.94 -14.63
CA ASP A 149 6.05 -6.36 -14.51
C ASP A 149 7.07 -6.74 -15.61
N PRO A 150 8.29 -7.19 -15.26
CA PRO A 150 9.28 -7.62 -16.26
C PRO A 150 8.81 -8.84 -17.07
N ARG A 151 7.76 -9.57 -16.64
CA ARG A 151 7.22 -10.73 -17.36
C ARG A 151 6.30 -10.35 -18.53
N THR A 152 5.85 -9.09 -18.63
CA THR A 152 5.05 -8.62 -19.78
C THR A 152 5.88 -8.21 -21.01
N ARG A 153 7.22 -8.27 -20.95
CA ARG A 153 8.11 -7.90 -22.08
C ARG A 153 8.44 -9.03 -23.06
N GLY A 154 7.71 -10.15 -23.03
CA GLY A 154 8.06 -11.34 -23.82
C GLY A 154 6.91 -11.90 -24.65
N ARG A 155 6.28 -11.11 -25.54
CA ARG A 155 5.53 -11.67 -26.67
C ARG A 155 5.29 -10.65 -27.79
N SER A 156 6.36 -10.10 -28.36
CA SER A 156 6.32 -9.64 -29.75
C SER A 156 6.34 -10.89 -30.64
N THR A 157 5.19 -11.23 -31.20
CA THR A 157 5.10 -12.19 -32.30
C THR A 157 5.86 -11.62 -33.49
N THR A 158 7.08 -12.07 -33.72
CA THR A 158 7.79 -11.86 -34.97
C THR A 158 7.02 -12.63 -36.06
N SER A 159 6.10 -11.95 -36.73
CA SER A 159 5.50 -12.46 -37.97
C SER A 159 6.54 -12.29 -39.07
N THR A 160 7.48 -13.23 -39.18
CA THR A 160 8.37 -13.33 -40.33
C THR A 160 7.55 -13.80 -41.53
N MET A 161 7.09 -12.86 -42.36
CA MET A 161 6.61 -13.16 -43.70
C MET A 161 7.79 -13.70 -44.51
N ALA A 162 7.75 -14.99 -44.81
CA ALA A 162 8.67 -15.64 -45.73
C ALA A 162 8.36 -15.20 -47.17
N THR A 163 9.07 -14.18 -47.67
CA THR A 163 9.15 -13.92 -49.10
C THR A 163 10.21 -14.84 -49.71
N ARG A 164 9.74 -15.80 -50.49
CA ARG A 164 10.55 -16.68 -51.36
C ARG A 164 11.31 -15.80 -52.36
N GLY A 165 12.64 -15.89 -52.38
CA GLY A 165 13.44 -15.41 -53.50
C GLY A 165 13.47 -16.46 -54.63
N PRO A 166 13.41 -16.07 -55.91
CA PRO A 166 13.92 -16.92 -56.98
C PRO A 166 15.41 -16.67 -57.18
N THR A 167 16.13 -17.77 -57.31
CA THR A 167 17.54 -17.89 -57.68
C THR A 167 17.78 -17.53 -59.15
N GLY A 168 18.83 -16.74 -59.42
CA GLY A 168 19.78 -16.96 -60.51
C GLY A 168 19.37 -16.63 -61.96
N GLY A 169 20.09 -15.67 -62.56
CA GLY A 169 20.11 -15.46 -64.01
C GLY A 169 20.84 -14.18 -64.38
N GLY A 170 22.17 -14.24 -64.48
CA GLY A 170 23.01 -13.13 -64.93
C GLY A 170 23.17 -13.07 -66.45
N GLY A 171 23.46 -11.86 -66.96
CA GLY A 171 24.42 -11.65 -68.05
C GLY A 171 23.88 -11.27 -69.44
N GLY A 172 24.25 -10.06 -69.88
CA GLY A 172 24.36 -9.63 -71.29
C GLY A 172 23.16 -8.79 -71.76
N GLY A 173 23.26 -7.50 -72.06
CA GLY A 173 24.35 -6.78 -72.70
C GLY A 173 23.82 -6.21 -74.02
N GLY A 174 23.51 -4.91 -74.04
CA GLY A 174 22.82 -4.20 -75.12
C GLY A 174 23.56 -4.16 -76.46
N GLY A 175 22.79 -3.96 -77.52
CA GLY A 175 23.23 -4.04 -78.91
C GLY A 175 23.85 -2.78 -79.50
N GLY A 176 24.01 -2.82 -80.83
CA GLY A 176 24.22 -1.65 -81.69
C GLY A 176 25.44 -1.77 -82.61
N TRP A 177 25.22 -2.22 -83.85
CA TRP A 177 26.13 -2.12 -84.99
C TRP A 177 25.67 -0.99 -85.94
N GLY A 178 26.60 -0.13 -86.37
CA GLY A 178 26.59 0.66 -87.61
C GLY A 178 25.71 1.92 -87.62
N ARG A 179 26.05 3.02 -88.29
CA ARG A 179 27.09 3.35 -89.28
C ARG A 179 27.33 4.86 -89.25
#